data_AF-A0A7J9M065-F1
#
_entry.id   AF-A0A7J9M065-F1
#
_cell.length_a   1.000
_cell.length_b   1.000
_cell.length_c   1.000
_cell.angle_alpha   90.00
_cell.angle_beta   90.00
_cell.angle_gamma   90.00
#
_symmetry.space_group_name_H-M   'P 1'
#
loop_
_entity.id
_entity.type
_entity.pdbx_description
1 polymer ?
#
loop_
_entity_poly.entity_id
_entity_poly.type
_entity_poly.pdbx_seq_one_letter_code
_entity_poly.pdbx_strand_id
1 'polypeptide(L)'
;MRGTLMLSWILIICLSLVAVQSKYYSETRPVHHRKPAKVTNLHFFMHEHTGVTAVVPDSKVIGNVQGIVLLSRMNASSTQYIDFGFNTGRFNGSSLSVFSRGEPGLAV
;
A
#
# COMPACT_ATOMS: atom_id res chain seq x y z
N MET A 1 -2.89 -48.21 -1.18
CA MET A 1 -3.06 -47.08 -2.15
C MET A 1 -4.51 -46.69 -2.43
N ARG A 2 -5.53 -47.45 -1.98
CA ARG A 2 -6.97 -47.11 -2.21
C ARG A 2 -7.55 -46.10 -1.19
N GLY A 3 -7.08 -46.11 0.05
CA GLY A 3 -7.59 -45.22 1.12
C GLY A 3 -7.14 -43.76 1.01
N THR A 4 -5.93 -43.51 0.51
CA THR A 4 -5.41 -42.15 0.26
C THR A 4 -6.16 -41.44 -0.87
N LEU A 5 -6.63 -42.19 -1.86
CA LEU A 5 -7.44 -41.66 -2.96
C LEU A 5 -8.79 -41.17 -2.42
N MET A 6 -9.44 -41.95 -1.56
CA MET A 6 -10.70 -41.56 -0.91
C MET A 6 -10.58 -40.29 -0.06
N LEU A 7 -9.52 -40.17 0.75
CA LEU A 7 -9.26 -38.97 1.57
C LEU A 7 -9.05 -37.71 0.71
N SER A 8 -8.35 -37.84 -0.41
CA SER A 8 -8.14 -36.74 -1.35
C SER A 8 -9.47 -36.24 -1.94
N TRP A 9 -10.35 -37.13 -2.38
CA TRP A 9 -11.68 -36.78 -2.89
C TRP A 9 -12.56 -36.09 -1.84
N ILE A 10 -12.53 -36.56 -0.58
CA ILE A 10 -13.26 -35.93 0.53
C ILE A 10 -12.75 -34.51 0.79
N LEU A 11 -11.43 -34.32 0.81
CA LEU A 11 -10.82 -33.00 1.02
C LEU A 11 -11.19 -32.01 -0.11
N ILE A 12 -11.16 -32.47 -1.37
CA ILE A 12 -11.54 -31.67 -2.54
C ILE A 12 -13.01 -31.24 -2.45
N ILE A 13 -13.91 -32.15 -2.08
CA ILE A 13 -15.33 -31.83 -1.89
C ILE A 13 -15.51 -30.83 -0.75
N CYS A 14 -14.85 -31.03 0.40
CA CYS A 14 -14.88 -30.09 1.52
C CYS A 14 -14.45 -28.67 1.13
N LEU A 15 -13.34 -28.52 0.40
CA LEU A 15 -12.84 -27.21 -0.03
C LEU A 15 -13.78 -26.53 -1.04
N SER A 16 -14.37 -27.30 -1.95
CA SER A 16 -15.31 -26.77 -2.95
C SER A 16 -16.62 -26.28 -2.33
N LEU A 17 -17.12 -26.97 -1.30
CA LEU A 17 -18.33 -26.57 -0.57
C LEU A 17 -18.12 -25.30 0.26
N VAL A 18 -16.93 -25.11 0.85
CA VAL A 18 -16.60 -23.88 1.61
C VAL A 18 -16.61 -22.65 0.71
N ALA A 19 -16.06 -22.73 -0.51
CA ALA A 19 -16.02 -21.63 -1.45
C ALA A 19 -17.43 -21.21 -1.96
N VAL A 20 -18.34 -22.17 -2.11
CA VAL A 20 -19.73 -21.91 -2.59
C VAL A 20 -20.66 -21.44 -1.46
N GLN A 21 -20.41 -21.86 -0.22
CA GLN A 21 -21.24 -21.50 0.95
C GLN A 21 -20.77 -20.22 1.67
N SER A 22 -19.60 -19.67 1.34
CA SER A 22 -19.19 -18.37 1.90
C SER A 22 -20.04 -17.25 1.29
N LYS A 23 -21.19 -16.96 1.89
CA LYS A 23 -21.86 -15.68 1.67
C LYS A 23 -20.89 -14.60 2.14
N TYR A 24 -20.52 -13.69 1.25
CA TYR A 24 -19.77 -12.49 1.63
C TYR A 24 -20.71 -11.65 2.50
N TYR A 25 -20.64 -11.82 3.82
CA TYR A 25 -21.50 -11.17 4.82
C TYR A 25 -21.16 -9.67 4.96
N SER A 26 -21.19 -8.93 3.86
CA SER A 26 -21.13 -7.47 3.87
C SER A 26 -22.52 -6.94 3.54
N GLU A 27 -23.39 -6.91 4.54
CA GLU A 27 -24.63 -6.13 4.46
C GLU A 27 -24.27 -4.64 4.37
N THR A 28 -24.53 -4.01 3.21
CA THR A 28 -24.36 -2.56 3.05
C THR A 28 -25.43 -1.86 3.88
N ARG A 29 -25.06 -1.45 5.10
CA ARG A 29 -25.94 -0.60 5.92
C ARG A 29 -26.16 0.75 5.22
N PRO A 30 -27.40 1.27 5.15
CA PRO A 30 -27.63 2.64 4.72
C PRO A 30 -26.79 3.58 5.59
N VAL A 31 -26.11 4.52 4.96
CA VAL A 31 -25.19 5.42 5.66
C VAL A 31 -26.00 6.45 6.45
N HIS A 32 -26.44 6.08 7.65
CA HIS A 32 -27.07 7.02 8.57
C HIS A 32 -25.98 7.92 9.14
N HIS A 33 -25.88 9.15 8.61
CA HIS A 33 -24.94 10.20 9.04
C HIS A 33 -23.48 9.99 8.63
N ARG A 34 -23.17 9.83 7.33
CA ARG A 34 -21.77 10.01 6.88
C ARG A 34 -21.40 11.46 7.17
N LYS A 35 -20.48 11.68 8.10
CA LYS A 35 -19.74 12.95 8.09
C LYS A 35 -19.12 13.10 6.70
N PRO A 36 -19.21 14.27 6.05
CA PRO A 36 -18.63 14.46 4.73
C PRO A 36 -17.16 14.03 4.76
N ALA A 37 -16.71 13.38 3.69
CA ALA A 37 -15.33 12.97 3.56
C ALA A 37 -14.42 14.19 3.75
N LYS A 38 -13.46 14.08 4.67
CA LYS A 38 -12.54 15.18 4.94
C LYS A 38 -11.46 15.20 3.87
N VAL A 39 -11.48 16.22 3.02
CA VAL A 39 -10.45 16.44 2.00
C VAL A 39 -9.32 17.28 2.60
N THR A 40 -8.08 16.89 2.35
CA THR A 40 -6.88 17.62 2.76
C THR A 40 -5.97 17.75 1.55
N ASN A 41 -5.47 18.96 1.30
CA ASN A 41 -4.42 19.19 0.31
C ASN A 41 -3.06 19.19 1.04
N LEU A 42 -2.16 18.31 0.62
CA LEU A 42 -0.82 18.16 1.17
C LEU A 42 0.19 18.65 0.12
N HIS A 43 1.16 19.45 0.55
CA HIS A 43 2.25 19.93 -0.30
C HIS A 43 3.55 19.90 0.50
N PHE A 44 4.51 19.13 0.03
CA PHE A 44 5.81 18.91 0.68
C PHE A 44 6.82 18.42 -0.37
N PHE A 45 8.09 18.37 0.01
CA PHE A 45 9.18 17.88 -0.82
C PHE A 45 9.76 16.59 -0.24
N MET A 46 9.96 15.59 -1.09
CA MET A 46 10.71 14.38 -0.74
C MET A 46 12.16 14.52 -1.20
N HIS A 47 13.10 14.12 -0.34
CA HIS A 47 14.53 14.12 -0.64
C HIS A 47 15.07 12.69 -0.59
N GLU A 48 15.58 12.19 -1.72
CA GLU A 48 16.32 10.93 -1.81
C GLU A 48 17.83 11.23 -1.79
N HIS A 49 18.57 10.63 -0.86
CA HIS A 49 20.01 10.86 -0.70
C HIS A 49 20.78 9.61 -1.13
N THR A 50 21.45 9.67 -2.28
CA THR A 50 22.40 8.64 -2.72
C THR A 50 23.73 8.90 -2.01
N GLY A 51 24.02 8.10 -0.98
CA GLY A 51 25.06 8.42 0.01
C GLY A 51 26.47 8.63 -0.55
N VAL A 52 26.91 9.90 -0.59
CA VAL A 52 28.31 10.36 -0.42
C VAL A 52 28.36 11.72 0.30
N THR A 53 27.31 12.54 0.22
CA THR A 53 27.16 13.76 1.05
C THR A 53 25.68 14.04 1.26
N ALA A 54 25.18 13.84 2.48
CA ALA A 54 23.84 14.28 2.83
C ALA A 54 23.85 15.81 2.96
N VAL A 55 23.48 16.52 1.90
CA VAL A 55 23.14 17.94 2.02
C VAL A 55 21.86 17.98 2.84
N VAL A 56 21.95 18.50 4.07
CA VAL A 56 20.77 18.72 4.89
C VAL A 56 20.07 19.96 4.33
N PRO A 57 18.84 19.84 3.81
CA PRO A 57 18.09 21.02 3.39
C PRO A 57 17.81 21.89 4.62
N ASP A 58 17.88 23.22 4.47
CA ASP A 58 17.48 24.17 5.54
C ASP A 58 15.96 24.18 5.80
N SER A 59 15.19 23.37 5.07
CA SER A 59 13.75 23.25 5.24
C SER A 59 13.38 22.42 6.47
N LYS A 60 12.21 22.70 7.04
CA LYS A 60 11.72 21.94 8.20
C LYS A 60 11.38 20.51 7.81
N VAL A 61 12.01 19.54 8.47
CA VAL A 61 11.64 18.11 8.35
C VAL A 61 10.27 17.88 9.01
N ILE A 62 9.33 17.29 8.26
CA ILE A 62 7.95 17.02 8.71
C ILE A 62 7.60 15.53 8.81
N GLY A 63 8.52 14.65 8.41
CA GLY A 63 8.26 13.22 8.34
C GLY A 63 9.45 12.43 7.81
N ASN A 64 9.23 11.14 7.64
CA ASN A 64 10.16 10.21 6.99
C ASN A 64 9.44 9.45 5.88
N VAL A 65 10.21 8.95 4.92
CA VAL A 65 9.72 8.18 3.78
C VAL A 65 10.43 6.83 3.75
N GLN A 66 9.66 5.74 3.64
CA GLN A 66 10.19 4.39 3.55
C GLN A 66 9.49 3.64 2.43
N GLY A 67 10.24 2.84 1.68
CA GLY A 67 9.66 2.14 0.54
C GLY A 67 10.68 1.44 -0.33
N ILE A 68 10.19 0.91 -1.44
CA ILE A 68 10.99 0.24 -2.46
C ILE A 68 10.61 0.81 -3.83
N VAL A 69 11.62 1.07 -4.64
CA VAL A 69 11.47 1.44 -6.05
C VAL A 69 12.10 0.36 -6.91
N LEU A 70 11.33 -0.17 -7.84
CA LEU A 70 11.76 -1.19 -8.80
C LEU A 70 11.92 -0.55 -10.18
N LEU A 71 13.11 -0.68 -10.76
CA LEU A 71 13.38 -0.22 -12.12
C LEU A 71 13.06 -1.34 -13.12
N SER A 72 12.06 -1.11 -13.98
CA SER A 72 11.73 -2.02 -15.07
C SER A 72 12.55 -1.65 -16.31
N ARG A 73 13.61 -2.45 -16.55
CA ARG A 73 14.61 -2.29 -17.61
C ARG A 73 14.04 -2.23 -19.02
N MET A 74 12.85 -2.80 -19.26
CA MET A 74 12.30 -2.94 -20.62
C MET A 74 11.69 -1.64 -21.17
N ASN A 75 11.20 -0.75 -20.30
CA ASN A 75 10.53 0.50 -20.70
C ASN A 75 11.03 1.73 -19.95
N ALA A 76 12.15 1.61 -19.22
CA ALA A 76 12.66 2.67 -18.35
C ALA A 76 11.55 3.25 -17.45
N SER A 77 10.77 2.38 -16.78
CA SER A 77 9.70 2.83 -15.86
C SER A 77 10.02 2.37 -14.44
N SER A 78 9.65 3.17 -13.45
CA SER A 78 9.80 2.86 -12.03
C SER A 78 8.45 2.43 -11.46
N THR A 79 8.40 1.33 -10.72
CA THR A 79 7.25 0.98 -9.87
C THR A 79 7.63 1.21 -8.43
N GLN A 80 6.82 1.99 -7.72
CA GLN A 80 7.14 2.53 -6.41
C GLN A 80 6.08 2.06 -5.42
N TYR A 81 6.52 1.54 -4.27
CA TYR A 81 5.69 1.33 -3.09
C TYR A 81 6.34 2.10 -1.95
N ILE A 82 5.71 3.21 -1.55
CA ILE A 82 6.30 4.20 -0.64
C ILE A 82 5.29 4.62 0.41
N ASP A 83 5.73 4.70 1.66
CA ASP A 83 4.98 5.20 2.80
C ASP A 83 5.58 6.52 3.31
N PHE A 84 4.75 7.57 3.32
CA PHE A 84 5.06 8.86 3.92
C PHE A 84 4.53 8.88 5.35
N GLY A 85 5.42 8.91 6.36
CA GLY A 85 5.05 9.02 7.77
C GLY A 85 5.26 10.44 8.31
N PHE A 86 4.21 11.07 8.81
CA PHE A 86 4.28 12.42 9.38
C PHE A 86 4.62 12.39 10.87
N ASN A 87 5.65 13.13 11.30
CA ASN A 87 6.12 13.16 12.69
C ASN A 87 5.89 14.51 13.39
N THR A 88 5.33 15.50 12.68
CA THR A 88 5.01 16.82 13.21
C THR A 88 3.72 17.37 12.61
N GLY A 89 3.21 18.47 13.18
CA GLY A 89 2.05 19.17 12.68
C GLY A 89 0.73 18.43 12.92
N ARG A 90 -0.31 18.81 12.16
CA ARG A 90 -1.70 18.34 12.34
C ARG A 90 -1.87 16.83 12.15
N PHE A 91 -1.02 16.21 11.34
CA PHE A 91 -1.12 14.80 10.96
C PHE A 91 -0.03 13.94 11.63
N ASN A 92 0.59 14.42 12.70
CA ASN A 92 1.60 13.67 13.44
C ASN A 92 1.05 12.28 13.86
N GLY A 93 1.81 11.23 13.55
CA GLY A 93 1.44 9.83 13.78
C GLY A 93 0.58 9.21 12.69
N SER A 94 0.23 9.96 11.64
CA SER A 94 -0.48 9.43 10.45
C SER A 94 0.50 9.09 9.32
N SER A 95 0.05 8.27 8.38
CA SER A 95 0.79 7.95 7.16
C SER A 95 -0.06 8.01 5.90
N LEU A 96 0.61 8.14 4.76
CA LEU A 96 0.05 8.03 3.42
C LEU A 96 0.87 7.02 2.61
N SER A 97 0.23 5.92 2.19
CA SER A 97 0.84 4.90 1.34
C SER A 97 0.53 5.15 -0.13
N VAL A 98 1.56 5.09 -0.97
CA VAL A 98 1.47 5.29 -2.42
C VAL A 98 2.03 4.06 -3.13
N PHE A 99 1.20 3.44 -3.98
CA PHE A 99 1.64 2.46 -4.95
C PHE A 99 1.41 3.03 -6.36
N SER A 100 2.49 3.30 -7.07
CA SER A 100 2.43 4.01 -8.35
C SER A 100 3.48 3.54 -9.34
N ARG A 101 3.32 3.97 -10.59
CA ARG A 101 4.32 3.80 -11.65
C ARG A 101 4.69 5.18 -12.20
N GLY A 102 5.98 5.43 -12.36
CA GLY A 102 6.52 6.70 -12.87
C GLY A 102 7.67 6.50 -13.85
N GLU A 103 8.24 7.61 -14.28
CA GLU A 103 9.47 7.64 -15.07
C GLU A 103 10.70 7.30 -14.18
N PRO A 104 11.83 6.91 -14.78
CA PRO A 104 13.01 6.53 -14.03
C PRO A 104 13.73 7.82 -13.57
N GLY A 105 14.03 7.94 -12.28
CA GLY A 105 14.68 9.12 -11.70
C GLY A 105 13.71 10.19 -11.17
N LEU A 106 12.41 10.01 -11.32
CA LEU A 106 11.37 10.78 -10.63
C LEU A 106 10.69 9.86 -9.60
N ALA A 107 11.32 9.72 -8.44
CA ALA A 107 10.60 9.23 -7.25
C ALA A 107 9.49 10.25 -6.96
N VAL A 108 8.26 9.77 -6.76
CA VAL A 108 7.08 10.61 -6.47
C VAL A 108 7.18 11.17 -5.05
#